data_AF-A0A7S2XS26-F1
#
_entry.id   AF-A0A7S2XS26-F1
#
_cell.length_a   1.000
_cell.length_b   1.000
_cell.length_c   1.000
_cell.angle_alpha   90.00
_cell.angle_beta   90.00
_cell.angle_gamma   90.00
#
_symmetry.space_group_name_H-M   'P 1'
#
loop_
_entity.id
_entity.type
_entity.pdbx_description
1 polymer ?
#
loop_
_entity_poly.entity_id
_entity_poly.type
_entity_poly.pdbx_seq_one_letter_code
_entity_poly.pdbx_strand_id
1 'polypeptide(L)'
;SSSSSSSSSSSSSSSSDEQISANNFRIDIMEAEQQVVAGINYKLTIQVSEREGGCIGAFEVVVYNHFGDLSVTTWGNEVACDDDSATTTQERVELHEEKDKDDLLDTGI
;
A
#
# COMPACT_ATOMS: atom_id res chain seq x y z
N SER A 1 -34.52 -32.08 -54.64
CA SER A 1 -33.12 -31.81 -54.27
C SER A 1 -33.11 -30.75 -53.21
N SER A 2 -32.75 -31.12 -51.98
CA SER A 2 -32.60 -30.21 -50.85
C SER A 2 -31.24 -29.51 -50.92
N SER A 3 -31.17 -28.23 -50.62
CA SER A 3 -29.91 -27.56 -50.25
C SER A 3 -30.23 -26.35 -49.39
N SER A 4 -30.12 -26.55 -48.07
CA SER A 4 -30.02 -25.49 -47.08
C SER A 4 -28.58 -24.98 -47.07
N SER A 5 -28.36 -23.68 -47.18
CA SER A 5 -27.05 -23.07 -46.93
C SER A 5 -27.13 -22.26 -45.65
N SER A 6 -26.64 -22.85 -44.57
CA SER A 6 -26.40 -22.18 -43.30
C SER A 6 -25.07 -21.43 -43.39
N SER A 7 -25.10 -20.10 -43.34
CA SER A 7 -23.90 -19.29 -43.17
C SER A 7 -23.62 -19.14 -41.68
N SER A 8 -22.72 -19.97 -41.16
CA SER A 8 -22.16 -19.79 -39.83
C SER A 8 -21.04 -18.76 -39.91
N SER A 9 -21.31 -17.54 -39.45
CA SER A 9 -20.27 -16.55 -39.21
C SER A 9 -19.60 -16.86 -37.87
N SER A 10 -18.46 -17.55 -37.92
CA SER A 10 -17.60 -17.75 -36.74
C SER A 10 -16.86 -16.45 -36.43
N SER A 11 -17.35 -15.68 -35.45
CA SER A 11 -16.59 -14.60 -34.85
C SER A 11 -15.58 -15.21 -33.87
N SER A 12 -14.31 -15.34 -34.29
CA SER A 12 -13.22 -15.59 -33.35
C SER A 12 -12.92 -14.31 -32.58
N SER A 13 -13.50 -14.15 -31.40
CA SER A 13 -12.96 -13.23 -30.40
C SER A 13 -11.76 -13.90 -29.74
N SER A 14 -10.56 -13.59 -30.24
CA SER A 14 -9.33 -13.85 -29.49
C SER A 14 -9.20 -12.75 -28.44
N SER A 15 -9.92 -12.89 -27.34
CA SER A 15 -9.59 -12.16 -26.11
C SER A 15 -8.43 -12.94 -25.50
N SER A 16 -7.21 -12.44 -25.68
CA SER A 16 -6.06 -12.96 -24.94
C SER A 16 -6.21 -12.41 -23.53
N ASP A 17 -6.96 -13.13 -22.70
CA ASP A 17 -7.07 -12.84 -21.28
C ASP A 17 -5.70 -13.15 -20.67
N GLU A 18 -4.88 -12.12 -20.53
CA GLU A 18 -3.60 -12.22 -19.84
C GLU A 18 -3.92 -12.52 -18.37
N GLN A 19 -4.00 -13.81 -18.04
CA GLN A 19 -4.26 -14.26 -16.68
C GLN A 19 -3.04 -13.94 -15.84
N ILE A 20 -3.03 -12.73 -15.27
CA ILE A 20 -1.99 -12.32 -14.35
C ILE A 20 -2.14 -13.18 -13.10
N SER A 21 -1.29 -14.20 -12.99
CA SER A 21 -1.22 -15.07 -11.82
C SER A 21 -0.97 -14.19 -10.60
N ALA A 22 -1.84 -14.24 -9.59
CA ALA A 22 -1.71 -13.46 -8.35
C ALA A 22 -0.37 -13.67 -7.62
N ASN A 23 0.41 -14.69 -8.01
CA ASN A 23 1.74 -14.99 -7.49
C ASN A 23 2.88 -14.20 -8.16
N ASN A 24 2.58 -13.40 -9.18
CA ASN A 24 3.56 -12.61 -9.91
C ASN A 24 3.65 -11.16 -9.43
N PHE A 25 2.99 -10.81 -8.33
CA PHE A 25 3.05 -9.47 -7.76
C PHE A 25 3.91 -9.41 -6.49
N ARG A 26 4.48 -8.25 -6.25
CA ARG A 26 5.24 -7.86 -5.07
C ARG A 26 4.61 -6.59 -4.51
N ILE A 27 4.46 -6.56 -3.19
CA ILE A 27 3.97 -5.42 -2.45
C ILE A 27 5.13 -4.85 -1.63
N ASP A 28 5.41 -3.57 -1.81
CA ASP A 28 6.43 -2.85 -1.06
C ASP A 28 5.80 -1.60 -0.42
N ILE A 29 6.20 -1.29 0.81
CA ILE A 29 5.78 -0.08 1.51
C ILE A 29 6.80 1.01 1.17
N MET A 30 6.36 2.04 0.45
CA MET A 30 7.20 3.16 0.05
C MET A 30 7.34 4.18 1.18
N GLU A 31 6.21 4.50 1.82
CA GLU A 31 6.15 5.44 2.94
C GLU A 31 5.19 4.93 4.00
N ALA A 32 5.52 5.22 5.26
CA ALA A 32 4.69 4.88 6.40
C ALA A 32 4.80 5.98 7.45
N GLU A 33 3.66 6.56 7.81
CA GLU A 33 3.53 7.55 8.87
C GLU A 33 2.60 6.99 9.96
N GLN A 34 2.92 7.27 11.23
CA GLN A 34 2.05 6.90 12.36
C GLN A 34 1.61 8.12 13.16
N GLN A 35 0.38 8.07 13.64
CA GLN A 35 -0.16 9.07 14.55
C GLN A 35 -0.90 8.40 15.71
N VAL A 36 -0.50 8.74 16.94
CA VAL A 36 -1.12 8.25 18.17
C VAL A 36 -2.25 9.20 18.59
N VAL A 37 -3.46 8.66 18.74
CA VAL A 37 -4.67 9.36 19.19
C VAL A 37 -5.37 8.52 20.27
N ALA A 38 -6.69 8.31 20.21
CA ALA A 38 -7.39 7.26 20.97
C ALA A 38 -7.14 5.83 20.43
N GLY A 39 -6.05 5.64 19.70
CA GLY A 39 -5.65 4.46 18.92
C GLY A 39 -4.44 4.84 18.07
N ILE A 40 -4.16 4.11 16.98
CA ILE A 40 -3.08 4.46 16.05
C ILE A 40 -3.62 4.57 14.64
N ASN A 41 -3.42 5.72 14.00
CA ASN A 41 -3.62 5.86 12.56
C ASN A 41 -2.29 5.59 11.85
N TYR A 42 -2.30 4.67 10.90
CA TYR A 42 -1.20 4.41 9.99
C TYR A 42 -1.57 4.94 8.61
N LYS A 43 -0.83 5.93 8.12
CA LYS A 43 -0.92 6.35 6.73
C LYS A 43 0.20 5.65 5.97
N LEU A 44 -0.17 4.86 4.97
CA LEU A 44 0.74 4.00 4.22
C LEU A 44 0.64 4.33 2.74
N THR A 45 1.80 4.41 2.07
CA THR A 45 1.89 4.41 0.61
C THR A 45 2.38 3.04 0.18
N ILE A 46 1.51 2.26 -0.47
CA ILE A 46 1.76 0.88 -0.85
C ILE A 46 1.98 0.81 -2.35
N GLN A 47 3.15 0.34 -2.77
CA GLN A 47 3.45 0.07 -4.18
C GLN A 47 3.20 -1.39 -4.52
N VAL A 48 2.55 -1.61 -5.67
CA VAL A 48 2.34 -2.90 -6.29
C VAL A 48 3.21 -2.95 -7.56
N SER A 49 4.03 -3.98 -7.64
CA SER A 49 4.90 -4.23 -8.78
C SER A 49 4.85 -5.70 -9.17
N GLU A 50 5.19 -5.99 -10.42
CA GLU A 50 5.46 -7.34 -10.89
C GLU A 50 6.78 -7.83 -10.30
N ARG A 51 6.87 -9.14 -10.05
CA ARG A 51 8.06 -9.78 -9.52
C ARG A 51 9.26 -9.65 -10.47
N GLU A 52 9.00 -9.50 -11.77
CA GLU A 52 10.01 -9.29 -12.81
C GLU A 52 10.50 -7.83 -12.90
N GLY A 53 9.97 -6.92 -12.08
CA GLY A 53 10.43 -5.54 -11.96
C GLY A 53 9.58 -4.49 -12.69
N GLY A 54 8.41 -4.87 -13.23
CA GLY A 54 7.44 -3.94 -13.79
C GLY A 54 6.66 -3.23 -12.69
N CYS A 55 6.68 -1.90 -12.63
CA CYS A 55 5.80 -1.17 -11.71
C CYS A 55 4.37 -1.15 -12.26
N ILE A 56 3.38 -1.48 -11.43
CA ILE A 56 1.96 -1.47 -11.81
C ILE A 56 1.30 -0.18 -11.33
N GLY A 57 1.59 0.21 -10.09
CA GLY A 57 1.14 1.44 -9.49
C GLY A 57 1.35 1.43 -7.98
N ALA A 58 1.08 2.55 -7.33
CA ALA A 58 1.02 2.64 -5.89
C ALA A 58 -0.30 3.28 -5.46
N PHE A 59 -0.67 3.14 -4.20
CA PHE A 59 -1.84 3.79 -3.64
C PHE A 59 -1.62 4.15 -2.17
N GLU A 60 -2.27 5.22 -1.74
CA GLU A 60 -2.30 5.63 -0.35
C GLU A 60 -3.48 4.96 0.39
N VAL A 61 -3.26 4.58 1.64
CA VAL A 61 -4.31 4.05 2.52
C VAL A 61 -4.08 4.49 3.95
N VAL A 62 -5.16 4.79 4.66
CA VAL A 62 -5.13 5.04 6.10
C VAL A 62 -5.81 3.87 6.82
N VAL A 63 -5.05 3.22 7.69
CA VAL A 63 -5.51 2.12 8.54
C VAL A 63 -5.56 2.61 9.98
N TYR A 64 -6.72 2.52 10.60
CA TYR A 64 -6.88 2.77 12.02
C TYR A 64 -6.80 1.47 12.80
N ASN A 65 -5.92 1.46 13.79
CA ASN A 65 -5.74 0.40 14.76
C ASN A 65 -6.30 0.85 16.12
N HIS A 66 -7.43 0.27 16.52
CA HIS A 66 -7.98 0.46 17.85
C HIS A 66 -7.61 -0.74 18.72
N PHE A 67 -6.41 -0.71 19.31
CA PHE A 67 -5.92 -1.73 20.25
C PHE A 67 -5.94 -3.18 19.73
N GLY A 68 -5.70 -3.38 18.44
CA GLY A 68 -5.69 -4.68 17.76
C GLY A 68 -6.80 -4.83 16.72
N ASP A 69 -7.85 -4.01 16.80
CA ASP A 69 -8.90 -3.94 15.80
C ASP A 69 -8.47 -3.03 14.64
N LEU A 70 -8.04 -3.65 13.54
CA LEU A 70 -7.60 -2.97 12.32
C LEU A 70 -8.80 -2.68 11.41
N SER A 71 -8.89 -1.45 10.92
CA SER A 71 -9.90 -1.02 9.94
C SER A 71 -9.31 -0.04 8.94
N VAL A 72 -9.67 -0.17 7.66
CA VAL A 72 -9.34 0.86 6.67
C VAL A 72 -10.33 2.01 6.84
N THR A 73 -9.83 3.20 7.12
CA THR A 73 -10.66 4.38 7.32
C THR A 73 -10.73 5.26 6.08
N THR A 74 -9.64 5.31 5.30
CA THR A 74 -9.55 6.14 4.09
C THR A 74 -8.75 5.42 3.01
N TRP A 75 -9.28 5.42 1.80
CA TRP A 75 -8.53 5.12 0.58
C TRP A 75 -8.09 6.44 -0.04
N GLY A 76 -6.79 6.60 -0.27
CA GLY A 76 -6.21 7.80 -0.84
C GLY A 76 -6.08 7.72 -2.35
N ASN A 77 -5.13 8.48 -2.90
CA ASN A 77 -4.95 8.57 -4.33
C ASN A 77 -4.15 7.38 -4.87
N GLU A 78 -4.41 7.04 -6.12
CA GLU A 78 -3.53 6.19 -6.91
C GLU A 78 -2.32 7.02 -7.36
N VAL A 79 -1.14 6.47 -7.15
CA VAL A 79 0.14 7.05 -7.51
C VAL A 79 0.66 6.26 -8.71
N ALA A 80 0.84 6.94 -9.83
CA ALA A 80 1.42 6.33 -11.02
C ALA A 80 2.88 5.94 -10.76
N CYS A 81 3.34 4.94 -11.50
CA CYS A 81 4.76 4.61 -11.57
C CYS A 81 5.49 5.75 -12.30
N ASP A 82 5.90 6.78 -11.57
CA ASP A 82 6.75 7.82 -12.12
C ASP A 82 8.20 7.30 -12.09
N ASP A 83 8.86 7.32 -13.25
CA ASP A 83 10.22 6.79 -13.47
C ASP A 83 11.27 7.52 -12.59
N ASP A 84 10.90 8.64 -11.94
CA ASP A 84 11.81 9.50 -11.20
C ASP A 84 11.14 10.19 -9.99
N SER A 85 10.80 9.45 -8.93
CA SER A 85 10.52 10.08 -7.62
C SER A 85 10.83 9.15 -6.43
N ALA A 86 12.08 8.69 -6.38
CA ALA A 86 12.69 8.30 -5.12
C ALA A 86 13.21 9.56 -4.38
N THR A 87 12.30 10.41 -3.88
CA THR A 87 12.66 11.36 -2.82
C THR A 87 12.14 10.81 -1.50
N THR A 88 12.77 9.72 -1.05
CA THR A 88 12.57 9.18 0.29
C THR A 88 13.13 10.18 1.31
N THR A 89 12.29 11.08 1.81
CA THR A 89 12.57 11.77 3.07
C THR A 89 12.32 10.76 4.19
N GLN A 90 13.35 9.96 4.49
CA GLN A 90 13.44 9.23 5.76
C GLN A 90 13.53 10.26 6.89
N GLU A 91 12.39 10.76 7.35
CA GLU A 91 12.34 11.41 8.66
C GLU A 91 12.38 10.30 9.71
N ARG A 92 13.59 10.08 10.20
CA ARG A 92 13.90 9.18 11.30
C ARG A 92 13.02 9.57 12.48
N VAL A 93 12.08 8.72 12.86
CA VAL A 93 11.35 8.84 14.14
C VAL A 93 12.37 8.70 15.25
N GLU A 94 12.93 9.81 15.73
CA GLU A 94 13.67 9.87 16.99
C GLU A 94 12.65 9.72 18.12
N LEU A 95 12.51 8.48 18.61
CA LEU A 95 11.87 8.21 19.88
C LEU A 95 12.73 8.88 20.97
N HIS A 96 12.35 10.11 21.36
CA HIS A 96 12.82 10.69 22.61
C HIS A 96 12.19 9.89 23.75
N GLU A 97 12.97 8.98 24.36
CA GLU A 97 12.68 8.49 25.70
C GLU A 97 12.86 9.67 26.66
N GLU A 98 11.77 10.33 27.04
CA GLU A 98 11.75 11.24 28.18
C GLU A 98 11.98 10.41 29.44
N LYS A 99 13.24 10.41 29.91
CA LYS A 99 13.60 9.88 31.22
C LYS A 99 13.13 10.87 32.28
N ASP A 100 11.99 10.54 32.88
CA ASP A 100 11.40 11.18 34.05
C ASP A 100 12.48 11.59 35.07
N LYS A 101 12.55 12.89 35.33
CA LYS A 101 13.47 13.54 36.25
C LYS A 101 12.72 13.75 37.56
N ASP A 102 12.53 12.68 38.31
CA ASP A 102 12.04 12.75 39.69
C ASP A 102 12.93 11.93 40.60
N ASP A 103 13.95 12.58 41.16
CA ASP A 103 14.39 12.31 42.52
C ASP A 103 15.19 13.51 43.03
N LEU A 104 14.40 14.46 43.51
CA LEU A 104 14.80 15.55 44.38
C LEU A 104 15.18 14.94 45.75
N LEU A 105 16.46 14.80 46.04
CA LEU A 105 16.93 14.69 47.43
C LEU A 105 17.82 15.87 47.77
N ASP A 106 17.13 16.89 48.27
CA ASP A 106 17.61 17.78 49.31
C ASP A 106 18.10 16.94 50.49
N THR A 107 19.41 16.94 50.72
CA THR A 107 19.93 16.81 52.07
C THR A 107 20.89 17.96 52.28
N GLY A 108 20.33 19.05 52.80
CA GLY A 108 21.10 20.14 53.35
C GLY A 108 21.98 19.72 54.54
N ILE A 109 23.00 20.54 54.70
CA ILE A 109 23.91 20.77 55.85
C ILE A 109 24.90 19.66 56.27
#